data_AF-G0PLS2-F1
#
_entry.id   AF-G0PLS2-F1
#
_cell.length_a   1.000
_cell.length_b   1.000
_cell.length_c   1.000
_cell.angle_alpha   90.00
_cell.angle_beta   90.00
_cell.angle_gamma   90.00
#
_symmetry.space_group_name_H-M   'P 1'
#
loop_
_entity.id
_entity.type
_entity.pdbx_description
1 polymer ?
#
loop_
_entity_poly.entity_id
_entity_poly.type
_entity_poly.pdbx_seq_one_letter_code
_entity_poly.pdbx_strand_id
1 'polypeptide(L)'
;MRFMEVPNKLHQLLQQIDPLEFNHVIQRPKEGQEQVSTCYDIDVELEDPVKQHMAAFVHNPAFTNDLQLLDQKCYDIIEQINELKTRRDFYARFYLEPTEFVKDWLMSQNADLKMMNDLHGDVEADRHAGAYSDHNTEEGVQRYMYQKVYQKKLELEQSLGVRPN
;
A
#
# COMPACT_ATOMS: atom_id res chain seq x y z
N MET A 1 23.94 48.63 19.36
CA MET A 1 23.66 48.02 18.04
C MET A 1 22.85 46.74 18.30
N ARG A 2 21.77 46.47 17.57
CA ARG A 2 20.97 45.24 17.76
C ARG A 2 21.52 44.11 16.90
N PHE A 3 21.58 42.89 17.42
CA PHE A 3 22.14 41.73 16.71
C PHE A 3 21.46 41.45 15.36
N MET A 4 20.15 41.72 15.28
CA MET A 4 19.36 41.59 14.05
C MET A 4 19.78 42.55 12.92
N GLU A 5 20.46 43.66 13.23
CA GLU A 5 20.91 44.66 12.24
C GLU A 5 22.29 44.29 11.65
N VAL A 6 22.97 43.30 12.23
CA VAL A 6 24.33 42.89 11.86
C VAL A 6 24.41 42.33 10.43
N PRO A 7 23.54 41.41 9.97
CA PRO A 7 23.64 40.88 8.60
C PRO A 7 23.51 41.97 7.54
N ASN A 8 22.58 42.91 7.72
CA ASN A 8 22.35 43.99 6.75
C ASN A 8 23.51 44.99 6.69
N LYS A 9 24.11 45.31 7.85
CA LYS A 9 25.29 46.19 7.89
C LYS A 9 26.55 45.49 7.37
N LEU A 10 26.70 44.19 7.64
CA LEU A 10 27.80 43.38 7.15
C LEU A 10 27.75 43.23 5.62
N HIS A 11 26.56 43.00 5.07
CA HIS A 11 26.37 42.83 3.62
C HIS A 11 26.84 44.04 2.81
N GLN A 12 26.66 45.26 3.33
CA GLN A 12 27.14 46.49 2.67
C GLN A 12 28.67 46.64 2.68
N LEU A 13 29.37 45.88 3.51
CA LEU A 13 30.84 45.87 3.62
C LEU A 13 31.48 44.70 2.86
N LEU A 14 30.68 43.74 2.38
CA LEU A 14 31.17 42.65 1.55
C LEU A 14 31.40 43.17 0.13
N GLN A 15 32.63 43.02 -0.36
CA GLN A 15 33.02 43.34 -1.72
C GLN A 15 33.39 42.06 -2.45
N GLN A 16 33.34 42.11 -3.79
CA GLN A 16 33.87 41.03 -4.62
C GLN A 16 35.39 40.92 -4.42
N ILE A 17 35.95 39.76 -4.74
CA ILE A 17 37.41 39.56 -4.71
C ILE A 17 38.07 40.57 -5.66
N ASP A 18 39.11 41.22 -5.17
CA ASP A 18 39.85 42.21 -5.95
C ASP A 18 40.48 41.56 -7.19
N PRO A 19 40.50 42.27 -8.33
CA PRO A 19 41.10 41.75 -9.54
C PRO A 19 42.62 41.61 -9.38
N LEU A 20 43.20 40.60 -10.04
CA LEU A 20 44.64 40.43 -10.10
C LEU A 20 45.26 41.49 -11.02
N GLU A 21 46.08 42.38 -10.46
CA GLU A 21 46.76 43.44 -11.21
C GLU A 21 48.26 43.12 -11.36
N PHE A 22 48.73 43.01 -12.60
CA PHE A 22 50.13 42.73 -12.93
C PHE A 22 50.79 43.95 -13.57
N ASN A 23 51.72 44.57 -12.85
CA ASN A 23 52.51 45.69 -13.34
C ASN A 23 53.84 45.19 -13.92
N HIS A 24 53.99 45.25 -15.25
CA HIS A 24 55.21 44.83 -15.95
C HIS A 24 55.92 46.02 -16.61
N VAL A 25 57.19 46.23 -16.26
CA VAL A 25 58.02 47.29 -16.86
C VAL A 25 58.89 46.69 -17.96
N ILE A 26 58.69 47.14 -19.19
CA ILE A 26 59.43 46.67 -20.35
C ILE A 26 60.89 47.18 -20.27
N GLN A 27 61.84 46.25 -20.23
CA GLN A 27 63.27 46.57 -20.25
C GLN A 27 63.90 46.09 -21.56
N ARG A 28 64.78 46.90 -22.18
CA ARG A 28 65.55 46.47 -23.34
C ARG A 28 66.64 45.49 -22.87
N PRO A 29 66.69 44.25 -23.37
CA PRO A 29 67.74 43.30 -23.00
C PRO A 29 69.11 43.87 -23.39
N LYS A 30 70.10 43.74 -22.51
CA LYS A 30 71.50 44.02 -22.87
C LYS A 30 72.01 42.88 -23.78
N GLU A 31 72.98 43.17 -24.66
CA GLU A 31 73.53 42.17 -25.57
C GLU A 31 73.99 40.91 -24.79
N GLY A 32 73.41 39.75 -25.13
CA GLY A 32 73.69 38.46 -24.49
C GLY A 32 72.76 38.05 -23.34
N GLN A 33 71.74 38.84 -23.00
CA GLN A 33 70.79 38.51 -21.92
C GLN A 33 69.45 37.99 -22.48
N GLU A 34 69.01 36.80 -22.05
CA GLU A 34 67.70 36.25 -22.40
C GLU A 34 66.56 37.08 -21.79
N GLN A 35 65.41 37.16 -22.49
CA GLN A 35 64.22 37.83 -21.94
C GLN A 35 63.71 37.05 -20.73
N VAL A 36 63.66 37.72 -19.57
CA VAL A 36 63.13 37.12 -18.34
C VAL A 36 61.62 37.37 -18.27
N SER A 37 60.82 36.33 -18.46
CA SER A 37 59.38 36.38 -18.18
C SER A 37 59.13 36.28 -16.68
N THR A 38 58.34 37.21 -16.14
CA THR A 38 57.88 37.15 -14.74
C THR A 38 56.77 36.12 -14.60
N CYS A 39 57.01 35.07 -13.82
CA CYS A 39 56.02 34.05 -13.49
C CYS A 39 55.38 34.36 -12.13
N TYR A 40 54.05 34.19 -12.04
CA TYR A 40 53.29 34.35 -10.80
C TYR A 40 52.59 33.04 -10.48
N ASP A 41 52.84 32.49 -9.30
CA ASP A 41 52.06 31.37 -8.76
C ASP A 41 50.83 31.92 -8.05
N ILE A 42 49.66 31.38 -8.38
CA ILE A 42 48.36 31.82 -7.84
C ILE A 42 47.68 30.61 -7.24
N ASP A 43 47.41 30.67 -5.95
CA ASP A 43 46.61 29.66 -5.27
C ASP A 43 45.14 29.85 -5.63
N VAL A 44 44.55 28.82 -6.23
CA VAL A 44 43.14 28.78 -6.59
C VAL A 44 42.43 27.78 -5.69
N GLU A 45 41.41 28.23 -4.97
CA GLU A 45 40.51 27.33 -4.27
C GLU A 45 39.72 26.52 -5.30
N LEU A 46 40.02 25.23 -5.39
CA LEU A 46 39.22 24.28 -6.16
C LEU A 46 38.08 23.76 -5.30
N GLU A 47 36.94 23.52 -5.93
CA GLU A 47 35.85 22.85 -5.25
C GLU A 47 36.29 21.44 -4.83
N ASP A 48 36.02 21.10 -3.56
CA ASP A 48 36.39 19.80 -3.01
C ASP A 48 35.69 18.67 -3.80
N PRO A 49 36.43 17.79 -4.49
CA PRO A 49 35.85 16.69 -5.26
C PRO A 49 35.01 15.74 -4.38
N VAL A 50 35.23 15.73 -3.06
CA VAL A 50 34.39 14.99 -2.11
C VAL A 50 32.95 15.49 -2.12
N LYS A 51 32.70 16.79 -2.28
CA LYS A 51 31.32 17.33 -2.35
C LYS A 51 30.56 16.78 -3.55
N GLN A 52 31.22 16.67 -4.70
CA GLN A 52 30.61 16.10 -5.91
C GLN A 52 30.32 14.61 -5.73
N HIS A 53 31.23 13.86 -5.09
CA HIS A 53 30.99 12.46 -4.77
C HIS A 53 29.86 12.25 -3.75
N MET A 54 29.78 13.10 -2.72
CA MET A 54 28.69 13.05 -1.74
C MET A 54 27.33 13.38 -2.40
N ALA A 55 27.28 14.38 -3.27
CA ALA A 55 26.07 14.70 -4.03
C ALA A 55 25.64 13.53 -4.91
N ALA A 56 26.58 12.93 -5.65
CA ALA A 56 26.29 11.75 -6.47
C ALA A 56 25.81 10.55 -5.65
N PHE A 57 26.37 10.34 -4.45
CA PHE A 57 25.95 9.28 -3.53
C PHE A 57 24.53 9.49 -3.01
N VAL A 58 24.21 10.70 -2.52
CA VAL A 58 22.88 11.05 -1.99
C VAL A 58 21.80 10.98 -3.08
N HIS A 59 22.15 11.35 -4.32
CA HIS A 59 21.21 11.37 -5.43
C HIS A 59 21.14 10.07 -6.23
N ASN A 60 21.88 9.01 -5.88
CA ASN A 60 21.85 7.76 -6.63
C ASN A 60 20.56 6.96 -6.33
N PRO A 61 19.58 6.91 -7.27
CA PRO A 61 18.31 6.23 -7.06
C PRO A 61 18.38 4.73 -7.35
N ALA A 62 19.55 4.19 -7.73
CA ALA A 62 19.70 2.76 -8.03
C ALA A 62 19.40 1.89 -6.80
N PHE A 63 19.87 2.32 -5.61
CA PHE A 63 19.66 1.59 -4.37
C PHE A 63 18.19 1.45 -3.97
N THR A 64 17.36 2.45 -4.26
CA THR A 64 15.94 2.41 -3.89
C THR A 64 15.12 1.50 -4.79
N ASN A 65 15.45 1.44 -6.09
CA ASN A 65 14.73 0.58 -7.05
C ASN A 65 15.04 -0.91 -6.83
N ASP A 66 16.31 -1.24 -6.59
CA ASP A 66 16.73 -2.62 -6.33
C ASP A 66 16.12 -3.15 -5.03
N LEU A 67 16.04 -2.30 -3.99
CA LEU A 67 15.41 -2.65 -2.73
C LEU A 67 13.90 -2.95 -2.90
N GLN A 68 13.18 -2.10 -3.64
CA GLN A 68 11.76 -2.32 -3.94
C GLN A 68 11.51 -3.62 -4.72
N LEU A 69 12.38 -3.93 -5.69
CA LEU A 69 12.30 -5.19 -6.43
C LEU A 69 12.53 -6.40 -5.52
N LEU A 70 13.48 -6.28 -4.58
CA LEU A 70 13.77 -7.35 -3.63
C LEU A 70 12.62 -7.54 -2.64
N ASP A 71 12.02 -6.45 -2.17
CA ASP A 71 10.84 -6.48 -1.31
C ASP A 71 9.66 -7.16 -2.00
N GLN A 72 9.38 -6.83 -3.27
CA GLN A 72 8.32 -7.50 -4.02
C GLN A 72 8.58 -9.01 -4.13
N LYS A 73 9.82 -9.43 -4.43
CA LYS A 73 10.17 -10.85 -4.46
C LYS A 73 9.97 -11.53 -3.11
N CYS A 74 10.29 -10.85 -2.01
CA CYS A 74 10.03 -11.38 -0.67
C CYS A 74 8.53 -11.60 -0.45
N TYR A 75 7.67 -10.65 -0.85
CA TYR A 75 6.22 -10.81 -0.77
C TYR A 75 5.74 -12.00 -1.59
N ASP A 76 6.16 -12.11 -2.85
CA ASP A 76 5.74 -13.20 -3.74
C ASP A 76 6.15 -14.58 -3.19
N ILE A 77 7.33 -14.68 -2.58
CA ILE A 77 7.81 -15.94 -1.97
C ILE A 77 6.99 -16.27 -0.72
N ILE A 78 6.68 -15.28 0.12
CA ILE A 78 5.87 -15.47 1.33
C ILE A 78 4.45 -15.96 0.94
N GLU A 79 3.86 -15.36 -0.08
CA GLU A 79 2.56 -15.78 -0.60
C GLU A 79 2.60 -17.25 -1.07
N GLN A 80 3.60 -17.61 -1.89
CA GLN A 80 3.79 -19.00 -2.33
C GLN A 80 3.97 -19.97 -1.16
N ILE A 81 4.71 -19.60 -0.12
CA ILE A 81 4.87 -20.43 1.09
C ILE A 81 3.52 -20.64 1.79
N ASN A 82 2.68 -19.60 1.88
CA ASN A 82 1.37 -19.71 2.52
C ASN A 82 0.41 -20.60 1.72
N GLU A 83 0.42 -20.50 0.38
CA GLU A 83 -0.33 -21.41 -0.49
C GLU A 83 0.13 -22.86 -0.33
N LEU A 84 1.44 -23.10 -0.35
CA LEU A 84 2.03 -24.41 -0.15
C LEU A 84 1.69 -25.00 1.22
N LYS A 85 1.73 -24.18 2.27
CA LYS A 85 1.33 -24.57 3.62
C LYS A 85 -0.14 -24.95 3.66
N THR A 86 -1.02 -24.14 3.08
CA THR A 86 -2.47 -24.40 3.03
C THR A 86 -2.76 -25.72 2.33
N ARG A 87 -2.14 -25.94 1.17
CA ARG A 87 -2.26 -27.18 0.41
C ARG A 87 -1.72 -28.40 1.16
N ARG A 88 -0.56 -28.26 1.81
CA ARG A 88 0.01 -29.32 2.64
C ARG A 88 -0.93 -29.67 3.80
N ASP A 89 -1.44 -28.67 4.51
CA ASP A 89 -2.30 -28.87 5.67
C ASP A 89 -3.64 -29.51 5.26
N PHE A 90 -4.17 -29.14 4.10
CA PHE A 90 -5.35 -29.79 3.50
C PHE A 90 -5.13 -31.30 3.29
N TYR A 91 -4.05 -31.68 2.59
CA TYR A 91 -3.76 -33.10 2.34
C TYR A 91 -3.36 -33.86 3.62
N ALA A 92 -2.70 -33.20 4.56
CA ALA A 92 -2.37 -33.80 5.85
C ALA A 92 -3.63 -34.14 6.65
N ARG A 93 -4.62 -33.24 6.71
CA ARG A 93 -5.91 -33.51 7.36
C ARG A 93 -6.65 -34.67 6.69
N PHE A 94 -6.67 -34.72 5.36
CA PHE A 94 -7.27 -35.84 4.62
C PHE A 94 -6.59 -37.17 4.93
N TYR A 95 -5.25 -37.20 4.99
CA TYR A 95 -4.50 -38.42 5.27
C TYR A 95 -4.72 -38.92 6.71
N LEU A 96 -4.79 -38.02 7.70
CA LEU A 96 -4.96 -38.38 9.10
C LEU A 96 -6.36 -38.92 9.41
N GLU A 97 -7.42 -38.25 8.92
CA GLU A 97 -8.81 -38.58 9.23
C GLU A 97 -9.69 -38.47 7.98
N PRO A 98 -9.56 -39.37 6.99
CA PRO A 98 -10.17 -39.20 5.67
C PRO A 98 -11.69 -39.13 5.68
N THR A 99 -12.36 -39.91 6.53
CA THR A 99 -13.82 -39.97 6.59
C THR A 99 -14.43 -38.69 7.15
N GLU A 100 -13.96 -38.22 8.31
CA GLU A 100 -14.43 -36.95 8.88
C GLU A 100 -13.99 -35.77 8.03
N PHE A 101 -12.77 -35.79 7.46
CA PHE A 101 -12.33 -34.75 6.54
C PHE A 101 -13.27 -34.59 5.35
N VAL A 102 -13.65 -35.69 4.67
CA VAL A 102 -14.53 -35.61 3.48
C VAL A 102 -15.90 -35.08 3.87
N LYS A 103 -16.43 -35.50 5.02
CA LYS A 103 -17.71 -35.04 5.54
C LYS A 103 -17.66 -33.53 5.85
N ASP A 104 -16.67 -33.08 6.60
CA ASP A 104 -16.46 -31.67 6.93
C ASP A 104 -16.23 -30.83 5.67
N TRP A 105 -15.47 -31.37 4.72
CA TRP A 105 -15.22 -30.72 3.44
C TRP A 105 -16.49 -30.54 2.62
N LEU A 106 -17.33 -31.57 2.52
CA LEU A 106 -18.63 -31.48 1.85
C LEU A 106 -19.56 -30.47 2.53
N MET A 107 -19.58 -30.44 3.86
CA MET A 107 -20.37 -29.46 4.62
C MET A 107 -19.88 -28.03 4.37
N SER A 108 -18.56 -27.80 4.38
CA SER A 108 -17.96 -26.50 4.07
C SER A 108 -18.29 -26.05 2.65
N GLN A 109 -18.10 -26.92 1.66
CA GLN A 109 -18.37 -26.57 0.25
C GLN A 109 -19.86 -26.31 -0.01
N ASN A 110 -20.76 -27.03 0.67
CA ASN A 110 -22.19 -26.75 0.60
C ASN A 110 -22.52 -25.39 1.23
N ALA A 111 -21.93 -25.05 2.37
CA ALA A 111 -22.11 -23.75 3.02
C ALA A 111 -21.61 -22.59 2.15
N ASP A 112 -20.41 -22.74 1.55
CA ASP A 112 -19.84 -21.75 0.63
C ASP A 112 -20.75 -21.56 -0.59
N LEU A 113 -21.25 -22.66 -1.17
CA LEU A 113 -22.17 -22.60 -2.31
C LEU A 113 -23.51 -21.95 -1.96
N LYS A 114 -24.06 -22.22 -0.77
CA LYS A 114 -25.28 -21.55 -0.28
C LYS A 114 -25.06 -20.05 -0.13
N MET A 115 -23.92 -19.64 0.43
CA MET A 115 -23.55 -18.23 0.59
C MET A 115 -23.40 -17.53 -0.77
N MET A 116 -22.74 -18.16 -1.75
CA MET A 116 -22.55 -17.56 -3.08
C MET A 116 -23.87 -17.37 -3.86
N ASN A 117 -24.88 -18.19 -3.57
CA ASN A 117 -26.17 -18.17 -4.29
C ASN A 117 -27.30 -17.51 -3.48
N ASP A 118 -27.00 -16.88 -2.33
CA ASP A 118 -28.00 -16.36 -1.39
C ASP A 118 -29.11 -17.38 -1.05
N LEU A 119 -28.75 -18.66 -1.01
CA LEU A 119 -29.67 -19.73 -0.64
C LEU A 119 -29.75 -19.79 0.89
N HIS A 120 -30.95 -19.58 1.41
CA HIS A 120 -31.22 -19.58 2.84
C HIS A 120 -31.91 -20.87 3.26
N GLY A 121 -31.61 -21.32 4.48
CA GLY A 121 -32.23 -22.50 5.07
C GLY A 121 -31.61 -23.82 4.63
N ASP A 122 -32.14 -24.89 5.20
CA ASP A 122 -31.73 -26.23 4.88
C ASP A 122 -32.89 -27.03 4.29
N VAL A 123 -32.97 -27.00 2.96
CA VAL A 123 -34.04 -27.66 2.20
C VAL A 123 -34.16 -29.13 2.54
N GLU A 124 -33.05 -29.81 2.84
CA GLU A 124 -33.09 -31.22 3.22
C GLU A 124 -33.66 -31.40 4.64
N ALA A 125 -33.30 -30.53 5.60
CA ALA A 125 -33.91 -30.56 6.92
C ALA A 125 -35.43 -30.33 6.85
N ASP A 126 -35.88 -29.40 6.00
CA ASP A 126 -37.31 -29.10 5.79
C ASP A 126 -38.10 -30.30 5.25
N ARG A 127 -37.46 -31.32 4.68
CA ARG A 127 -38.13 -32.56 4.25
C ARG A 127 -38.44 -33.51 5.38
N HIS A 128 -37.81 -33.34 6.54
CA HIS A 128 -37.97 -34.21 7.69
C HIS A 128 -38.92 -33.59 8.71
N ALA A 129 -39.89 -34.38 9.19
CA ALA A 129 -40.86 -33.94 10.19
C ALA A 129 -40.21 -33.39 11.48
N GLY A 130 -39.00 -33.85 11.80
CA GLY A 130 -38.23 -33.36 12.94
C GLY A 130 -37.92 -31.85 12.88
N ALA A 131 -37.75 -31.27 11.68
CA ALA A 131 -37.54 -29.83 11.54
C ALA A 131 -38.72 -28.98 12.05
N TYR A 132 -39.93 -29.55 12.03
CA TYR A 132 -41.17 -28.91 12.50
C TYR A 132 -41.54 -29.28 13.94
N SER A 133 -40.61 -29.86 14.69
CA SER A 133 -40.82 -30.21 16.11
C SER A 133 -40.16 -29.21 17.06
N ASP A 134 -39.50 -28.16 16.54
CA ASP A 134 -38.83 -27.13 17.34
C ASP A 134 -39.85 -26.19 18.00
N HIS A 135 -39.46 -25.59 19.13
CA HIS A 135 -40.31 -24.66 19.89
C HIS A 135 -40.74 -23.44 19.06
N ASN A 136 -39.92 -23.05 18.07
CA ASN A 136 -40.23 -21.93 17.17
C ASN A 136 -41.36 -22.25 16.18
N THR A 137 -41.69 -23.53 16.01
CA THR A 137 -42.72 -23.95 15.05
C THR A 137 -44.08 -23.40 15.43
N GLU A 138 -44.43 -23.40 16.72
CA GLU A 138 -45.72 -22.89 17.19
C GLU A 138 -45.87 -21.40 16.87
N GLU A 139 -44.84 -20.61 17.20
CA GLU A 139 -44.82 -19.19 16.89
C GLU A 139 -44.87 -18.94 15.37
N GLY A 140 -44.11 -19.71 14.59
CA GLY A 140 -44.11 -19.65 13.13
C GLY A 140 -45.51 -19.89 12.54
N VAL A 141 -46.22 -20.90 13.04
CA VAL A 141 -47.61 -21.20 12.64
C VAL A 141 -48.54 -20.05 13.01
N GLN A 142 -48.44 -19.50 14.22
CA GLN A 142 -49.28 -18.38 14.66
C GLN A 142 -49.07 -17.14 13.77
N ARG A 143 -47.82 -16.76 13.49
CA ARG A 143 -47.48 -15.65 12.60
C ARG A 143 -48.03 -15.88 11.18
N TYR A 144 -47.84 -17.09 10.64
CA TYR A 144 -48.36 -17.48 9.34
C TYR A 144 -49.89 -17.39 9.28
N MET A 145 -50.59 -17.92 10.28
CA MET A 145 -52.05 -17.90 10.37
C MET A 145 -52.58 -16.47 10.41
N TYR A 146 -51.99 -15.61 11.24
CA TYR A 146 -52.37 -14.19 11.32
C TYR A 146 -52.23 -13.50 9.94
N GLN A 147 -51.08 -13.68 9.28
CA GLN A 147 -50.83 -13.12 7.96
C GLN A 147 -51.81 -13.65 6.90
N LYS A 148 -52.13 -14.95 6.93
CA LYS A 148 -53.06 -15.58 5.99
C LYS A 148 -54.49 -15.11 6.18
N VAL A 149 -54.96 -14.98 7.41
CA VAL A 149 -56.29 -14.43 7.71
C VAL A 149 -56.40 -12.99 7.22
N TYR A 150 -55.38 -12.16 7.48
CA TYR A 150 -55.34 -10.79 7.00
C TYR A 150 -55.33 -10.69 5.47
N GLN A 151 -54.54 -11.53 4.79
CA GLN A 151 -54.52 -11.62 3.32
C GLN A 151 -55.91 -11.97 2.77
N LYS A 152 -56.57 -12.98 3.35
CA LYS A 152 -57.92 -13.38 2.92
C LYS A 152 -58.97 -12.30 3.14
N LYS A 153 -58.86 -11.56 4.25
CA LYS A 153 -59.70 -10.38 4.50
C LYS A 153 -59.54 -9.34 3.39
N LEU A 154 -58.31 -8.99 3.01
CA LEU A 154 -58.04 -8.04 1.94
C LEU A 154 -58.58 -8.51 0.58
N GLU A 155 -58.39 -9.79 0.23
CA GLU A 155 -58.94 -10.38 -1.01
C GLU A 155 -60.48 -10.30 -1.04
N LEU A 156 -61.13 -10.49 0.11
CA LEU A 156 -62.59 -10.36 0.27
C LEU A 156 -63.04 -8.91 0.13
N GLU A 157 -62.38 -7.96 0.79
CA GLU A 157 -62.71 -6.53 0.69
C GLU A 157 -62.54 -6.03 -0.75
N GLN A 158 -61.49 -6.48 -1.44
CA GLN A 158 -61.24 -6.17 -2.84
C GLN A 158 -62.30 -6.77 -3.78
N SER A 159 -62.69 -8.03 -3.57
CA SER A 159 -63.69 -8.70 -4.41
C SER A 159 -65.12 -8.20 -4.17
N LEU A 160 -65.42 -7.75 -2.95
CA LEU A 160 -66.70 -7.12 -2.58
C LEU A 160 -66.76 -5.62 -2.94
N GLY A 161 -65.68 -5.04 -3.48
CA GLY A 161 -65.62 -3.64 -3.88
C GLY A 161 -65.69 -2.64 -2.73
N VAL A 162 -65.50 -3.10 -1.49
CA VAL A 162 -65.54 -2.27 -0.29
C VAL A 162 -64.17 -1.60 -0.16
N ARG A 163 -64.09 -0.31 -0.49
CA ARG A 163 -62.88 0.47 -0.21
C ARG A 163 -62.74 0.64 1.31
N PRO A 164 -61.55 0.47 1.87
CA PRO A 164 -61.34 0.77 3.29
C PRO A 164 -61.54 2.27 3.52
N ASN A 165 -62.29 2.62 4.57
CA ASN A 165 -62.28 3.96 5.16
C ASN A 165 -60.96 4.21 5.90
#